data_AF-T0ZMI3-F1
#
_entry.id   AF-T0ZMI3-F1
#
_cell.length_a   1.000
_cell.length_b   1.000
_cell.length_c   1.000
_cell.angle_alpha   90.00
_cell.angle_beta   90.00
_cell.angle_gamma   90.00
#
_symmetry.space_group_name_H-M   'P 1'
#
loop_
_entity.id
_entity.type
_entity.pdbx_description
1 polymer ?
#
loop_
_entity_poly.entity_id
_entity_poly.type
_entity_poly.pdbx_seq_one_letter_code
_entity_poly.pdbx_strand_id
1 'polypeptide(L)' 'RPSPRATIRHFDYTDSDVPDGTDLATLVRLVDTGHLHPEIGLVNDWMQTAEVLDTLRGRGIRGNAVLMVG' A
#
# COMPACT_ATOMS: atom_id res chain seq x y z
N ARG A 1 2.33 32.21 30.21
CA ARG A 1 3.05 31.76 28.98
C ARG A 1 2.02 31.04 28.10
N PRO A 2 1.63 31.54 26.92
CA PRO A 2 0.64 30.85 26.11
C PRO A 2 1.24 29.55 25.55
N SER A 3 0.47 28.46 25.63
CA SER A 3 0.81 27.15 25.06
C SER A 3 0.77 27.22 23.53
N PRO A 4 1.64 26.48 22.80
CA PRO A 4 1.60 26.46 21.35
C PRO A 4 0.26 25.88 20.88
N ARG A 5 -0.42 26.59 19.97
CA ARG A 5 -1.61 26.08 19.28
C ARG A 5 -1.14 25.03 18.26
N ALA A 6 -1.52 23.77 18.48
CA ALA A 6 -1.40 22.74 17.45
C ALA A 6 -2.66 22.77 16.58
N THR A 7 -2.50 22.83 15.27
CA THR A 7 -3.57 22.70 14.29
C THR A 7 -3.51 21.33 13.63
N ILE A 8 -4.64 20.63 13.63
CA ILE A 8 -4.81 19.40 12.84
C ILE A 8 -5.04 19.84 11.38
N ARG A 9 -4.19 19.36 10.48
CA ARG A 9 -4.36 19.52 9.03
C ARG A 9 -4.78 18.18 8.43
N HIS A 10 -5.74 18.22 7.51
CA HIS A 10 -6.08 17.07 6.69
C HIS A 10 -4.87 16.72 5.82
N PHE A 11 -4.47 15.45 5.85
CA PHE A 11 -3.46 14.93 4.94
C PHE A 11 -4.20 14.44 3.69
N ASP A 12 -4.15 15.23 2.63
CA ASP A 12 -4.63 14.82 1.32
C ASP A 12 -3.41 14.43 0.47
N TYR A 13 -3.29 13.14 0.17
CA TYR A 13 -2.17 12.64 -0.65
C TYR A 13 -2.41 12.89 -2.14
N THR A 14 -3.63 13.26 -2.54
CA THR A 14 -3.98 13.57 -3.94
C THR A 14 -3.71 15.03 -4.29
N ASP A 15 -3.56 15.90 -3.29
CA ASP A 15 -3.14 17.31 -3.39
C ASP A 15 -1.62 17.42 -3.09
N SER A 16 -0.82 16.66 -3.83
CA SER A 16 0.63 16.67 -3.72
C SER A 16 1.24 17.29 -4.98
N ASP A 17 2.10 18.29 -4.79
CA ASP A 17 2.94 18.86 -5.87
C ASP A 17 4.05 17.87 -6.33
N VAL A 18 4.21 16.75 -5.63
CA VAL A 18 5.17 15.71 -5.97
C VAL A 18 4.53 14.69 -6.93
N PRO A 19 5.11 14.44 -8.11
CA PRO A 19 4.61 13.41 -9.01
C PRO A 19 4.71 12.02 -8.39
N ASP A 20 3.68 11.18 -8.55
CA ASP A 20 3.63 9.78 -8.08
C ASP A 20 4.89 8.98 -8.44
N GLY A 21 5.49 9.27 -9.60
CA GLY A 21 6.72 8.61 -10.06
C GLY A 21 7.91 8.80 -9.12
N THR A 22 8.00 9.93 -8.41
CA THR A 22 9.07 10.21 -7.44
C THR A 22 8.93 9.32 -6.21
N ASP A 23 7.70 9.16 -5.73
CA ASP A 23 7.39 8.31 -4.59
C ASP A 23 7.58 6.84 -4.96
N LEU A 24 7.12 6.43 -6.14
CA LEU A 24 7.33 5.07 -6.65
C LEU A 24 8.83 4.74 -6.78
N ALA A 25 9.63 5.65 -7.32
CA ALA A 25 11.08 5.46 -7.41
C ALA A 25 11.73 5.30 -6.02
N THR A 26 11.22 6.02 -5.02
CA THR A 26 11.67 5.85 -3.62
C THR A 26 11.28 4.49 -3.07
N LEU A 27 10.05 4.03 -3.28
CA LEU A 27 9.62 2.69 -2.85
C LEU A 27 10.45 1.59 -3.50
N VAL A 28 10.67 1.66 -4.82
CA VAL A 28 11.51 0.69 -5.56
C VAL A 28 12.92 0.66 -5.00
N ARG A 29 13.55 1.81 -4.77
CA ARG A 29 14.89 1.88 -4.16
C ARG A 29 14.93 1.24 -2.77
N LEU A 30 13.91 1.47 -1.94
CA LEU A 30 13.84 0.88 -0.60
C LEU A 30 13.69 -0.64 -0.65
N VAL A 31 12.94 -1.17 -1.62
CA VAL A 31 12.85 -2.62 -1.86
C VAL A 31 14.20 -3.17 -2.34
N ASP A 32 14.82 -2.53 -3.32
CA ASP A 32 16.12 -2.94 -3.90
C ASP A 32 17.24 -2.97 -2.85
N THR A 33 17.25 -1.99 -1.94
CA THR A 33 18.23 -1.89 -0.85
C THR A 33 17.88 -2.74 0.39
N GLY A 34 16.77 -3.48 0.37
CA GLY A 34 16.35 -4.33 1.48
C GLY A 34 15.82 -3.58 2.70
N HIS A 35 15.54 -2.29 2.58
CA HIS A 35 14.96 -1.46 3.64
C HIS A 35 13.43 -1.53 3.70
N LEU A 36 12.79 -2.01 2.63
CA LEU A 36 11.36 -2.30 2.57
C LEU A 36 11.14 -3.71 2.05
N HIS A 37 10.31 -4.49 2.75
CA HIS A 37 9.92 -5.83 2.34
C HIS A 37 8.41 -5.87 2.08
N PRO A 38 7.97 -5.89 0.81
CA PRO A 38 6.55 -6.05 0.50
C PRO A 38 6.08 -7.44 0.94
N GLU A 39 5.12 -7.47 1.86
CA GLU A 39 4.51 -8.72 2.32
C GLU A 39 3.43 -9.14 1.31
N ILE A 40 3.66 -10.24 0.59
CA ILE A 40 2.69 -10.85 -0.32
C ILE A 40 2.23 -12.17 0.29
N GLY A 41 0.97 -12.22 0.71
CA GLY A 41 0.40 -13.39 1.36
C GLY A 41 -0.35 -14.34 0.44
N LEU A 42 -0.75 -13.85 -0.74
CA LEU A 42 -1.51 -14.64 -1.70
C LEU A 42 -1.23 -14.14 -3.11
N VAL A 43 -0.95 -15.07 -4.03
CA VAL A 43 -0.82 -14.82 -5.47
C VAL A 43 -1.72 -15.82 -6.18
N ASN A 44 -2.73 -15.34 -6.90
CA ASN A 44 -3.71 -16.17 -7.60
C ASN A 44 -4.02 -15.60 -8.99
N ASP A 45 -4.74 -16.39 -9.80
CA ASP A 45 -5.25 -15.92 -11.09
C ASP A 45 -6.41 -14.92 -10.91
N TRP A 46 -6.54 -13.98 -11.84
CA TRP A 46 -7.63 -13.01 -11.88
C TRP A 46 -9.01 -13.66 -11.85
N MET A 47 -9.17 -14.83 -12.47
CA MET A 47 -10.42 -15.58 -12.50
C MET A 47 -10.86 -16.06 -11.09
N GLN A 48 -9.96 -16.10 -10.12
CA GLN A 48 -10.25 -16.50 -8.74
C GLN A 48 -10.62 -15.32 -7.82
N THR A 49 -10.90 -14.15 -8.38
CA THR A 49 -11.20 -12.93 -7.59
C THR A 49 -12.25 -13.15 -6.49
N ALA A 50 -13.32 -13.90 -6.77
CA ALA A 50 -14.38 -14.16 -5.79
C ALA A 50 -13.86 -14.88 -4.54
N GLU A 51 -13.09 -15.96 -4.72
CA GLU A 51 -12.50 -16.76 -3.65
C GLU A 51 -11.48 -15.95 -2.84
N VAL A 52 -10.68 -15.11 -3.53
CA VAL A 52 -9.71 -14.23 -2.89
C VAL A 52 -10.42 -13.19 -2.01
N LEU A 53 -11.53 -12.62 -2.47
CA LEU A 53 -12.32 -11.67 -1.68
C LEU A 53 -13.00 -12.32 -0.48
N ASP A 54 -13.48 -13.55 -0.60
CA ASP A 54 -14.00 -14.32 0.55
C ASP A 54 -12.89 -14.55 1.59
N THR A 55 -11.70 -14.96 1.14
CA THR A 55 -10.53 -15.19 2.00
C THR A 55 -10.08 -13.90 2.71
N LEU A 56 -10.08 -12.77 1.98
CA LEU A 56 -9.77 -11.46 2.52
C LEU A 56 -10.80 -11.04 3.59
N ARG A 57 -12.10 -11.20 3.30
CA ARG A 57 -13.19 -10.93 4.26
C ARG A 57 -13.07 -11.81 5.52
N GLY A 58 -12.64 -13.06 5.35
CA GLY A 58 -12.33 -13.98 6.44
C GLY A 58 -11.05 -13.67 7.21
N ARG A 59 -10.31 -12.60 6.86
CA ARG A 59 -8.99 -12.25 7.42
C ARG A 59 -7.95 -13.38 7.27
N GLY A 60 -8.09 -14.17 6.21
CA GLY A 60 -7.21 -15.31 5.91
C GLY A 60 -5.90 -14.93 5.21
N ILE A 61 -5.72 -13.65 4.85
CA ILE A 61 -4.54 -13.16 4.12
C ILE A 61 -3.74 -12.25 5.04
N ARG A 62 -2.43 -12.50 5.13
CA ARG A 62 -1.47 -11.59 5.74
C ARG A 62 -0.69 -10.88 4.65
N GLY A 63 -0.58 -9.56 4.70
CA GLY A 63 0.00 -8.79 3.59
C GLY A 63 -0.96 -8.66 2.40
N ASN A 64 -0.41 -8.43 1.22
CA ASN A 64 -1.17 -8.17 0.00
C ASN A 64 -1.61 -9.46 -0.71
N ALA A 65 -2.78 -9.40 -1.35
CA ALA A 65 -3.20 -10.36 -2.34
C ALA A 65 -2.93 -9.80 -3.75
N VAL A 66 -2.22 -10.55 -4.59
CA VAL A 66 -1.90 -10.19 -5.96
C VAL A 66 -2.67 -11.10 -6.91
N LEU A 67 -3.39 -10.50 -7.85
CA LEU A 67 -4.12 -11.23 -8.90
C LEU A 67 -3.37 -11.07 -10.23
N MET A 68 -2.93 -12.19 -10.78
CA MET A 68 -2.23 -12.23 -12.07
C MET A 68 -3.24 -12.23 -13.21
N VAL A 69 -3.00 -11.40 -14.21
CA VAL A 69 -3.77 -11.36 -15.46
C VAL A 69 -2.90 -12.01 -16.53
N GLY A 70 -3.44 -13.01 -17.22
CA GLY A 70 -2.78 -13.78 -18.28
C GLY A 70 -3.77 -14.31 -19.29
#